data_AF-A0A954EW21-F1
#
_entry.id   AF-A0A954EW21-F1
#
_cell.length_a   1.000
_cell.length_b   1.000
_cell.length_c   1.000
_cell.angle_alpha   90.00
_cell.angle_beta   90.00
_cell.angle_gamma   90.00
#
_symmetry.space_group_name_H-M   'P 1'
#
loop_
_entity.id
_entity.type
_entity.pdbx_description
1 polymer ?
#
loop_
_entity_poly.entity_id
_entity_poly.type
_entity_poly.pdbx_seq_one_letter_code
_entity_poly.pdbx_strand_id
1 'polypeptide(L)'
;MPILLNCSPRSIALFLSFFATLGCTTLAFANEEVASEDVSLPVQSDVETLEQKPSRSIEGSHDFVAVQIEEGFVFLNGIYVASPYELEIRNGNLLINGMAIPLSQFSVIEEDGRSRKTPRSLMRKLERSLWEGGVLIHLNHDEPVLAGDSDFGYPFTRFLAGRPNPEELIDEMLESLPESSNFRLWEDFLLSLSVPPELRERADSFLRPIEDVEQKNFDQIRSQHQVASLNYPLTLLGMVLSVVAFGHVLQFRPDPNLARNGVILNPAPDAIQMVNRCVAFVIVLSGLDLIWTILAWQSGQMRELNPFASGLIDDPVALVAFKAIATAIAASLLYLLRQYRQAQQVSWWMCLLCTILTFRWLIFNSMFMS
;
A
#
# COMPACT_ATOMS: atom_id res chain seq x y z
N MET A 1 -27.99 -15.36 -45.55
CA MET A 1 -27.80 -15.72 -44.12
C MET A 1 -29.15 -16.03 -43.46
N PRO A 2 -29.70 -17.26 -43.54
CA PRO A 2 -30.87 -17.66 -42.76
C PRO A 2 -30.56 -18.63 -41.60
N ILE A 3 -29.31 -19.05 -41.40
CA ILE A 3 -28.97 -20.16 -40.47
C ILE A 3 -28.82 -19.72 -39.00
N LEU A 4 -28.69 -18.42 -38.70
CA LEU A 4 -28.47 -17.94 -37.33
C LEU A 4 -29.74 -17.55 -36.53
N LEU A 5 -30.94 -17.65 -37.12
CA LEU A 5 -32.16 -17.02 -36.55
C LEU A 5 -33.20 -17.97 -35.97
N ASN A 6 -32.87 -19.24 -35.74
CA ASN A 6 -33.68 -20.10 -34.87
C ASN A 6 -33.15 -20.05 -33.43
N CYS A 7 -33.08 -18.84 -32.88
CA CYS A 7 -32.74 -18.64 -31.46
C CYS A 7 -33.91 -19.16 -30.62
N SER A 8 -33.82 -20.43 -30.22
CA SER A 8 -34.80 -21.02 -29.33
C SER A 8 -34.83 -20.24 -28.00
N PRO A 9 -35.96 -20.19 -27.28
CA PRO A 9 -36.05 -19.58 -25.95
C PRO A 9 -34.97 -20.11 -24.98
N ARG A 10 -34.48 -21.32 -25.21
CA ARG A 10 -33.37 -21.93 -24.43
C ARG A 10 -32.04 -21.22 -24.66
N SER A 11 -31.75 -20.77 -25.87
CA SER A 11 -30.49 -20.05 -26.18
C SER A 11 -30.42 -18.71 -25.46
N ILE A 12 -31.56 -18.04 -25.30
CA ILE A 12 -31.66 -16.77 -24.57
C ILE A 12 -31.57 -17.00 -23.06
N ALA A 13 -32.20 -18.06 -22.54
CA ALA A 13 -32.06 -18.43 -21.14
C ALA A 13 -30.60 -18.76 -20.78
N LEU A 14 -29.89 -19.49 -21.65
CA LEU A 14 -28.46 -19.78 -21.47
C LEU A 14 -27.61 -18.51 -21.51
N PHE A 15 -27.93 -17.57 -22.41
CA PHE A 15 -27.24 -16.28 -22.49
C PHE A 15 -27.45 -15.43 -21.22
N LEU A 16 -28.69 -15.35 -20.73
CA LEU A 16 -29.02 -14.65 -19.48
C LEU A 16 -28.39 -15.33 -18.25
N SER A 17 -28.38 -16.67 -18.20
CA SER A 17 -27.68 -17.40 -17.14
C SER A 17 -26.17 -17.16 -17.18
N PHE A 18 -25.56 -17.17 -18.36
CA PHE A 18 -24.14 -16.86 -18.51
C PHE A 18 -23.80 -15.46 -18.00
N PHE A 19 -24.59 -14.44 -18.38
CA PHE A 19 -24.41 -13.08 -17.87
C PHE A 19 -24.69 -12.95 -16.37
N ALA A 20 -25.67 -13.67 -15.84
CA ALA A 20 -25.93 -13.71 -14.40
C ALA A 20 -24.77 -14.36 -13.64
N THR A 21 -24.15 -15.41 -14.18
CA THR A 21 -22.97 -16.05 -13.58
C THR A 21 -21.73 -15.14 -13.64
N LEU A 22 -21.55 -14.37 -14.73
CA LEU A 22 -20.53 -13.33 -14.84
C LEU A 22 -20.75 -12.17 -13.84
N GLY A 23 -22.01 -11.74 -13.67
CA GLY A 23 -22.37 -10.75 -12.66
C GLY A 23 -22.09 -11.28 -11.24
N CYS A 24 -22.49 -12.52 -10.94
CA CYS A 24 -22.28 -13.17 -9.64
C CYS A 24 -20.80 -13.42 -9.31
N THR A 25 -19.96 -13.72 -10.30
CA THR A 25 -18.52 -13.84 -10.05
C THR A 25 -17.94 -12.50 -9.65
N THR A 26 -18.31 -11.41 -10.34
CA THR A 26 -17.93 -10.03 -9.92
C THR A 26 -18.47 -9.66 -8.53
N LEU A 27 -19.67 -10.15 -8.15
CA LEU A 27 -20.26 -9.95 -6.82
C LEU A 27 -19.47 -10.67 -5.70
N ALA A 28 -18.65 -11.68 -5.99
CA ALA A 28 -17.85 -12.40 -5.00
C ALA A 28 -16.56 -11.67 -4.59
N PHE A 29 -16.13 -10.66 -5.34
CA PHE A 29 -14.84 -9.96 -5.13
C PHE A 29 -14.83 -8.89 -4.04
N ALA A 30 -15.99 -8.46 -3.51
CA ALA A 30 -16.06 -7.23 -2.71
C ALA A 30 -16.74 -7.40 -1.34
N ASN A 31 -16.85 -8.62 -0.81
CA ASN A 31 -17.68 -8.90 0.36
C ASN A 31 -16.94 -9.47 1.58
N GLU A 32 -15.66 -9.13 1.74
CA GLU A 32 -14.96 -9.32 3.01
C GLU A 32 -14.81 -7.96 3.68
N GLU A 33 -15.43 -7.80 4.85
CA GLU A 33 -15.10 -6.74 5.80
C GLU A 33 -13.59 -6.76 5.96
N VAL A 34 -12.95 -5.62 5.68
CA VAL A 34 -11.57 -5.38 6.07
C VAL A 34 -11.57 -5.39 7.60
N ALA A 35 -11.43 -6.59 8.19
CA ALA A 35 -10.84 -6.71 9.50
C ALA A 35 -9.50 -5.99 9.39
N SER A 36 -9.35 -4.94 10.20
CA SER A 36 -8.12 -4.16 10.30
C SER A 36 -6.99 -5.10 10.74
N GLU A 37 -6.38 -5.79 9.79
CA GLU A 37 -5.00 -6.23 9.93
C GLU A 37 -4.21 -4.93 9.94
N ASP A 38 -3.85 -4.49 11.15
CA ASP A 38 -2.75 -3.55 11.34
C ASP A 38 -1.64 -4.00 10.42
N VAL A 39 -1.36 -3.18 9.39
CA VAL A 39 -0.21 -3.32 8.50
C VAL A 39 1.00 -3.05 9.36
N SER A 40 1.32 -4.07 10.15
CA SER A 40 2.64 -4.34 10.67
C SER A 40 3.45 -4.48 9.40
N LEU A 41 4.33 -3.52 9.13
CA LEU A 41 5.43 -3.73 8.18
C LEU A 41 5.98 -5.13 8.48
N PRO A 42 6.30 -5.94 7.46
CA PRO A 42 6.99 -7.19 7.71
C PRO A 42 8.38 -6.84 8.27
N VAL A 43 8.45 -6.61 9.59
CA VAL A 43 9.64 -6.87 10.36
C VAL A 43 9.77 -8.36 10.23
N GLN A 44 10.62 -8.75 9.28
CA GLN A 44 11.05 -10.11 9.04
C GLN A 44 11.85 -10.53 10.27
N SER A 45 11.12 -10.80 11.36
CA SER A 45 11.65 -11.38 12.57
C SER A 45 11.78 -12.86 12.30
N ASP A 46 12.89 -13.21 11.65
CA ASP A 46 13.47 -14.54 11.79
C ASP A 46 13.84 -14.70 13.27
N VAL A 47 12.84 -15.03 14.09
CA VAL A 47 13.00 -15.43 15.48
C VAL A 47 13.59 -16.84 15.44
N GLU A 48 14.90 -16.87 15.24
CA GLU A 48 15.71 -18.06 15.43
C GLU A 48 15.56 -18.51 16.89
N THR A 49 15.15 -19.75 17.05
CA THR A 49 14.77 -20.36 18.33
C THR A 49 16.01 -20.47 19.22
N LEU A 50 16.20 -19.51 20.13
CA LEU A 50 17.31 -19.53 21.09
C LEU A 50 17.13 -20.69 22.09
N GLU A 51 17.93 -21.73 21.87
CA GLU A 51 18.19 -22.83 22.79
C GLU A 51 18.61 -22.29 24.17
N GLN A 52 17.84 -22.65 25.20
CA GLN A 52 18.13 -22.35 26.61
C GLN A 52 19.42 -23.02 27.06
N LYS A 53 20.50 -22.23 27.21
CA LYS A 53 21.76 -22.67 27.84
C LYS A 53 21.74 -22.40 29.36
N PRO A 54 22.20 -23.33 30.20
CA PRO A 54 22.04 -23.26 31.65
C PRO A 54 22.89 -22.16 32.29
N SER A 55 22.25 -21.46 33.24
CA SER A 55 22.81 -20.44 34.11
C SER A 55 23.87 -21.02 35.06
N ARG A 56 25.15 -20.78 34.74
CA ARG A 56 26.26 -20.86 35.70
C ARG A 56 26.64 -19.45 36.15
N SER A 57 26.43 -19.17 37.43
CA SER A 57 27.00 -18.03 38.14
C SER A 57 28.51 -18.22 38.28
N ILE A 58 29.27 -17.55 37.40
CA ILE A 58 30.72 -17.41 37.52
C ILE A 58 30.99 -15.95 37.84
N GLU A 59 31.37 -15.72 39.08
CA GLU A 59 31.96 -14.49 39.61
C GLU A 59 33.43 -14.47 39.14
N GLY A 60 33.64 -14.15 37.87
CA GLY A 60 34.94 -13.99 37.23
C GLY A 60 34.99 -12.63 36.56
N SER A 61 36.14 -11.95 36.62
CA SER A 61 36.32 -10.59 36.11
C SER A 61 35.66 -10.44 34.73
N HIS A 62 34.70 -9.53 34.65
CA HIS A 62 33.87 -9.32 33.46
C HIS A 62 34.63 -8.54 32.39
N ASP A 63 35.75 -9.10 31.92
CA ASP A 63 36.36 -8.67 30.68
C ASP A 63 35.54 -9.29 29.54
N PHE A 64 34.88 -8.44 28.77
CA PHE A 64 34.10 -8.86 27.61
C PHE A 64 35.02 -9.05 26.40
N VAL A 65 34.74 -10.08 25.61
CA VAL A 65 35.42 -10.33 24.34
C VAL A 65 35.14 -9.17 23.39
N ALA A 66 36.19 -8.63 22.78
CA ALA A 66 36.07 -7.58 21.79
C ALA A 66 35.21 -8.06 20.60
N VAL A 67 34.19 -7.29 20.26
CA VAL A 67 33.35 -7.52 19.07
C VAL A 67 33.82 -6.54 18.00
N GLN A 68 34.06 -7.03 16.78
CA GLN A 68 34.37 -6.22 15.62
C GLN A 68 33.10 -5.96 14.82
N ILE A 69 32.81 -4.70 14.53
CA ILE A 69 31.64 -4.27 13.74
C ILE A 69 32.13 -3.39 12.59
N GLU A 70 31.74 -3.75 11.37
CA GLU A 70 32.09 -2.97 10.17
C GLU A 70 31.05 -1.89 9.84
N GLU A 71 29.82 -2.07 10.32
CA GLU A 71 28.65 -1.24 10.02
C GLU A 71 28.40 -0.10 11.02
N GLY A 72 27.61 0.91 10.60
CA GLY A 72 27.25 2.08 11.39
C GLY A 72 28.30 3.18 11.43
N PHE A 73 27.98 4.28 12.11
CA PHE A 73 28.78 5.51 12.13
C PHE A 73 29.12 5.90 13.56
N VAL A 74 30.41 6.08 13.87
CA VAL A 74 30.85 6.42 15.23
C VAL A 74 31.62 7.73 15.24
N PHE A 75 31.20 8.66 16.10
CA PHE A 75 31.84 9.94 16.35
C PHE A 75 32.19 10.05 17.82
N LEU A 76 33.48 10.14 18.14
CA LEU A 76 33.97 10.28 19.52
C LEU A 76 34.64 11.63 19.68
N ASN A 77 34.17 12.39 20.66
CA ASN A 77 34.60 13.76 20.93
C ASN A 77 34.53 14.66 19.68
N GLY A 78 33.49 14.47 18.86
CA GLY A 78 33.29 15.18 17.60
C GLY A 78 34.17 14.73 16.43
N ILE A 79 34.96 13.67 16.60
CA ILE A 79 35.85 13.13 15.55
C ILE A 79 35.27 11.82 15.03
N TYR A 80 35.16 11.70 13.71
CA TYR A 80 34.76 10.44 13.08
C TYR A 80 35.81 9.34 13.31
N VAL A 81 35.35 8.18 13.75
CA VAL A 81 36.15 6.97 13.91
C VAL A 81 35.88 6.08 12.70
N ALA A 82 36.92 5.68 11.96
CA ALA A 82 36.78 4.75 10.84
C ALA A 82 36.49 3.32 11.33
N SER A 83 35.67 2.58 10.58
CA SER A 83 35.47 1.15 10.80
C SER A 83 36.70 0.33 10.35
N PRO A 84 36.92 -0.89 10.86
CA PRO A 84 36.09 -1.62 11.84
C PRO A 84 36.16 -1.05 13.26
N TYR A 85 35.07 -1.24 14.01
CA TYR A 85 34.94 -0.83 15.41
C TYR A 85 35.18 -2.03 16.34
N GLU A 86 36.18 -1.93 17.21
CA GLU A 86 36.44 -2.86 18.30
C GLU A 86 35.76 -2.37 19.57
N LEU A 87 34.67 -3.03 19.95
CA LEU A 87 33.91 -2.72 21.16
C LEU A 87 34.36 -3.61 22.33
N GLU A 88 34.84 -3.00 23.41
CA GLU A 88 35.22 -3.70 24.64
C GLU A 88 34.66 -2.98 25.87
N ILE A 89 34.16 -3.70 26.87
CA ILE A 89 33.84 -3.09 28.18
C ILE A 89 34.93 -3.49 29.17
N ARG A 90 35.63 -2.48 29.71
CA ARG A 90 36.70 -2.67 30.68
C ARG A 90 36.64 -1.61 31.78
N ASN A 91 36.70 -2.03 33.05
CA ASN A 91 36.74 -1.14 34.23
C ASN A 91 35.63 -0.07 34.27
N GLY A 92 34.42 -0.41 33.85
CA GLY A 92 33.29 0.53 33.83
C GLY A 92 33.32 1.54 32.67
N ASN A 93 34.20 1.36 31.69
CA ASN A 93 34.23 2.13 30.46
C ASN A 93 33.88 1.24 29.26
N LEU A 94 33.19 1.81 28.29
CA LEU A 94 33.10 1.29 26.93
C LEU A 94 34.31 1.81 26.15
N LEU A 95 35.14 0.90 25.66
CA LEU A 95 36.25 1.16 24.77
C LEU A 95 35.78 0.95 23.33
N ILE A 96 35.98 1.94 22.48
CA ILE A 96 35.77 1.83 21.03
C ILE A 96 37.09 2.15 20.34
N ASN A 97 37.71 1.16 19.70
CA ASN A 97 39.07 1.32 19.14
C ASN A 97 40.07 1.87 20.18
N GLY A 98 39.93 1.44 21.43
CA GLY A 98 40.76 1.87 22.57
C GLY A 98 40.38 3.23 23.19
N MET A 99 39.41 3.96 22.64
CA MET A 99 38.91 5.23 23.20
C MET A 99 37.85 4.96 24.26
N ALA A 100 38.06 5.45 25.48
CA ALA A 100 37.23 5.16 26.64
C ALA A 100 36.07 6.16 26.80
N ILE A 101 34.85 5.63 26.88
CA ILE A 101 33.62 6.34 27.23
C ILE A 101 33.14 5.79 28.58
N PRO A 102 33.07 6.61 29.64
CA PRO A 102 32.55 6.16 30.92
C PRO A 102 31.11 5.66 30.79
N LEU A 103 30.82 4.44 31.26
CA LEU A 103 29.46 3.89 31.20
C LEU A 103 28.44 4.73 32.00
N SER A 104 28.92 5.55 32.94
CA SER A 104 28.10 6.49 33.70
C SER A 104 27.53 7.63 32.86
N GLN A 105 28.07 7.89 31.66
CA GLN A 105 27.59 8.96 30.77
C GLN A 105 26.40 8.54 29.93
N PHE A 106 26.21 7.24 29.71
CA PHE A 106 24.99 6.76 29.07
C PHE A 106 23.87 6.91 30.09
N SER A 107 22.93 7.85 29.88
CA SER A 107 21.77 7.89 30.73
C SER A 107 21.01 6.60 30.48
N VAL A 108 20.90 5.85 31.55
CA VAL A 108 19.88 4.83 31.64
C VAL A 108 18.60 5.64 31.79
N ILE A 109 18.01 6.08 30.66
CA ILE A 109 16.62 6.53 30.68
C ILE A 109 15.83 5.33 31.20
N GLU A 110 15.53 5.37 32.50
CA GLU A 110 14.66 4.45 33.20
C GLU A 110 13.24 4.85 32.81
N GLU A 111 12.84 4.55 31.57
CA GLU A 111 11.50 4.87 31.07
C GLU A 111 10.37 4.29 31.94
N ASP A 112 10.68 3.29 32.79
CA ASP A 112 9.70 2.61 33.67
C ASP A 112 10.16 2.39 35.12
N GLY A 113 11.22 3.06 35.59
CA GLY A 113 11.67 3.00 37.00
C GLY A 113 12.02 1.60 37.55
N ARG A 114 12.18 0.58 36.69
CA ARG A 114 12.36 -0.83 37.11
C ARG A 114 13.52 -1.58 36.46
N SER A 115 14.28 -0.98 35.55
CA SER A 115 15.32 -1.70 34.82
C SER A 115 16.67 -0.99 34.90
N ARG A 116 17.52 -1.44 35.85
CA ARG A 116 18.96 -1.19 35.76
C ARG A 116 19.48 -1.88 34.52
N LYS A 117 19.72 -1.13 33.44
CA LYS A 117 20.40 -1.66 32.25
C LYS A 117 21.78 -2.17 32.68
N THR A 118 21.98 -3.48 32.59
CA THR A 118 23.31 -4.05 32.81
C THR A 118 24.23 -3.61 31.67
N PRO A 119 25.56 -3.47 31.90
CA PRO A 119 26.52 -3.14 30.84
C PRO A 119 26.39 -4.07 29.61
N ARG A 120 25.99 -5.32 29.83
CA ARG A 120 25.67 -6.29 28.76
C ARG A 120 24.51 -5.86 27.87
N SER A 121 23.44 -5.32 28.45
CA SER A 121 22.28 -4.84 27.69
C SER A 121 22.64 -3.63 26.85
N LEU A 122 23.48 -2.73 27.38
CA LEU A 122 23.97 -1.58 26.64
C LEU A 122 24.84 -2.02 25.47
N MET A 123 25.78 -2.94 25.71
CA MET A 123 26.63 -3.50 24.66
C MET A 123 25.80 -4.12 23.54
N ARG A 124 24.81 -4.95 23.86
CA ARG A 124 23.92 -5.55 22.86
C ARG A 124 23.10 -4.52 22.09
N LYS A 125 22.63 -3.46 22.76
CA LYS A 125 21.88 -2.38 22.10
C LYS A 125 22.78 -1.63 21.12
N LEU A 126 24.00 -1.30 21.55
CA LEU A 126 25.00 -0.63 20.72
C LEU A 126 25.41 -1.50 19.54
N GLU A 127 25.72 -2.77 19.80
CA GLU A 127 26.08 -3.75 18.77
C GLU A 127 24.98 -3.85 17.72
N ARG A 128 23.74 -4.10 18.14
CA ARG A 128 22.58 -4.17 17.23
C ARG A 128 22.43 -2.87 16.44
N SER A 129 22.45 -1.73 17.13
CA SER A 129 22.27 -0.42 16.49
C SER A 129 23.34 -0.15 15.44
N LEU A 130 24.62 -0.49 15.70
CA LEU A 130 25.69 -0.30 14.72
C LEU A 130 25.60 -1.30 13.56
N TRP A 131 25.23 -2.55 13.83
CA TRP A 131 24.95 -3.56 12.78
C TRP A 131 23.84 -3.14 11.82
N GLU A 132 22.83 -2.43 12.33
CA GLU A 132 21.72 -1.88 11.54
C GLU A 132 22.08 -0.55 10.85
N GLY A 133 23.34 -0.09 10.94
CA GLY A 133 23.80 1.16 10.32
C GLY A 133 23.54 2.41 11.14
N GLY A 134 23.19 2.27 12.42
CA GLY A 134 22.97 3.37 13.33
C GLY A 134 24.20 4.23 13.60
N VAL A 135 23.96 5.35 14.27
CA VAL A 135 24.93 6.39 14.56
C VAL A 135 25.16 6.49 16.06
N LEU A 136 26.41 6.37 16.51
CA LEU A 136 26.83 6.71 17.86
C LEU A 136 27.59 8.04 17.83
N ILE A 137 27.10 9.04 18.55
CA ILE A 137 27.76 10.33 18.70
C ILE A 137 28.02 10.58 20.17
N HIS A 138 29.27 10.85 20.50
CA HIS A 138 29.70 11.27 21.81
C HIS A 138 30.40 12.62 21.70
N LEU A 139 29.80 13.66 22.29
CA LEU A 139 30.40 14.99 22.39
C LEU A 139 30.98 15.16 23.80
N ASN A 140 32.14 15.80 23.93
CA ASN A 140 32.86 15.91 25.20
C ASN A 140 31.94 16.37 26.34
N HIS A 141 31.90 15.60 27.43
CA HIS A 141 31.08 15.83 28.63
C HIS A 141 29.56 15.72 28.46
N ASP A 142 29.07 15.43 27.25
CA ASP A 142 27.66 15.16 27.00
C ASP A 142 27.36 13.66 27.06
N GLU A 143 26.09 13.35 27.18
CA GLU A 143 25.60 11.99 27.09
C GLU A 143 25.78 11.45 25.65
N PRO A 144 26.30 10.21 25.47
CA PRO A 144 26.35 9.59 24.17
C PRO A 144 24.95 9.38 23.59
N VAL A 145 24.71 9.94 22.41
CA VAL A 145 23.47 9.73 21.66
C VAL A 145 23.67 8.54 20.74
N LEU A 146 22.84 7.51 20.93
CA LEU A 146 22.78 6.33 20.07
C LEU A 146 21.50 6.40 19.23
N ALA A 147 21.64 6.81 17.98
CA ALA A 147 20.57 6.92 17.01
C ALA A 147 20.58 5.70 16.08
N GLY A 148 19.81 4.67 16.43
CA GLY A 148 19.64 3.48 15.60
C GLY A 148 18.54 3.68 14.57
N ASP A 149 17.29 3.60 15.05
CA ASP A 149 16.06 3.70 14.26
C ASP A 149 15.25 4.96 14.64
N SER A 150 15.93 5.94 15.25
CA SER A 150 15.31 7.17 15.76
C SER A 150 15.22 8.23 14.68
N ASP A 151 14.31 9.18 14.87
CA ASP A 151 14.13 10.37 14.03
C ASP A 151 15.44 11.14 13.76
N PHE A 152 16.46 10.99 14.61
CA PHE A 152 17.79 11.58 14.40
C PHE A 152 18.68 10.83 13.37
N GLY A 153 18.65 9.50 13.34
CA GLY A 153 19.65 8.69 12.63
C GLY A 153 19.59 8.84 11.12
N TYR A 154 18.37 8.90 10.58
CA TYR A 154 18.14 9.06 9.15
C TYR A 154 18.53 10.47 8.63
N PRO A 155 18.08 11.59 9.22
CA PRO A 155 18.52 12.94 8.84
C PRO A 155 20.03 13.12 8.97
N PHE A 156 20.65 12.57 10.03
CA PHE A 156 22.09 12.64 10.22
C PHE A 156 22.85 11.91 9.11
N THR A 157 22.40 10.72 8.71
CA THR A 157 23.02 9.99 7.60
C THR A 157 22.85 10.75 6.28
N ARG A 158 21.68 11.37 6.03
CA ARG A 158 21.46 12.25 4.86
C ARG A 158 22.40 13.45 4.85
N PHE A 159 22.63 14.04 6.01
CA PHE A 159 23.61 15.11 6.21
C PHE A 159 25.02 14.64 5.84
N LEU A 160 25.45 13.46 6.33
CA LEU A 160 26.75 12.87 5.97
C LEU A 160 26.89 12.59 4.47
N ALA A 161 25.82 12.11 3.82
CA ALA A 161 25.81 11.87 2.38
C ALA A 161 25.89 13.15 1.52
N GLY A 162 25.80 14.34 2.14
CA GLY A 162 25.87 15.62 1.43
C GLY A 162 24.64 15.89 0.58
N ARG A 163 23.45 15.42 1.02
CA ARG A 163 22.17 15.73 0.39
C ARG A 163 21.88 17.25 0.46
N PRO A 164 21.07 17.81 -0.46
CA PRO A 164 20.78 19.25 -0.47
C PRO A 164 20.02 19.68 0.81
N ASN A 165 20.09 20.98 1.12
CA ASN A 165 19.47 21.63 2.29
C ASN A 165 20.05 21.19 3.66
N PRO A 166 21.34 21.40 3.92
CA PRO A 166 21.93 21.04 5.21
C PRO A 166 21.30 21.78 6.40
N GLU A 167 20.83 23.02 6.21
CA GLU A 167 20.17 23.82 7.26
C GLU A 167 18.86 23.15 7.74
N GLU A 168 18.03 22.66 6.81
CA GLU A 168 16.78 21.96 7.10
C GLU A 168 17.02 20.65 7.87
N LEU A 169 18.06 19.90 7.48
CA LEU A 169 18.46 18.68 8.18
C LEU A 169 19.00 18.97 9.58
N ILE A 170 19.72 20.08 9.76
CA ILE A 170 20.20 20.50 11.09
C ILE A 170 19.03 20.82 12.00
N ASP A 171 18.05 21.58 11.53
CA ASP A 171 16.85 21.91 12.31
C ASP A 171 16.08 20.63 12.70
N GLU A 172 15.85 19.71 11.76
CA GLU A 172 15.19 18.41 12.02
C GLU A 172 15.96 17.58 13.06
N MET A 173 17.29 17.51 12.93
CA MET A 173 18.14 16.81 13.90
C MET A 173 18.06 17.46 15.28
N LEU A 174 18.14 18.79 15.38
CA LEU A 174 18.06 19.50 16.65
C LEU A 174 16.69 19.29 17.32
N GLU A 175 15.59 19.30 16.56
CA GLU A 175 14.23 19.05 17.08
C GLU A 175 14.07 17.63 17.65
N SER A 176 14.79 16.64 17.09
CA SER A 176 14.73 15.24 17.55
C SER A 176 15.63 14.92 18.75
N LEU A 177 16.49 15.85 19.19
CA LEU A 177 17.39 15.62 20.32
C LEU A 177 16.61 15.58 21.66
N PRO A 178 17.05 14.76 22.64
CA PRO A 178 16.48 14.79 23.99
C PRO A 178 16.53 16.20 24.59
N GLU A 179 15.51 16.60 25.33
CA GLU A 179 15.43 17.94 25.98
C GLU A 179 16.62 18.25 26.90
N SER A 180 17.31 17.22 27.40
CA SER A 180 18.51 17.35 28.23
C SER A 180 19.78 17.70 27.44
N SER A 181 19.75 17.60 26.12
CA SER A 181 20.91 17.81 25.25
C SER A 181 21.25 19.29 25.13
N ASN A 182 22.54 19.62 25.06
CA ASN A 182 22.96 21.00 24.89
C ASN A 182 22.89 21.40 23.39
N PHE A 183 21.75 21.95 22.97
CA PHE A 183 21.49 22.36 21.58
C PHE A 183 22.64 23.15 20.92
N ARG A 184 23.29 24.06 21.66
CA ARG A 184 24.40 24.86 21.11
C ARG A 184 25.62 24.02 20.78
N LEU A 185 25.96 23.04 21.63
CA LEU A 185 27.08 22.13 21.35
C LEU A 185 26.80 21.26 20.14
N TRP A 186 25.55 20.83 19.97
CA TRP A 186 25.12 20.03 18.82
C TRP A 186 25.13 20.84 17.53
N GLU A 187 24.60 22.06 17.55
CA GLU A 187 24.65 22.99 16.43
C GLU A 187 26.09 23.29 16.02
N ASP A 188 26.95 23.64 16.98
CA ASP A 188 28.38 23.88 16.74
C ASP A 188 29.08 22.64 16.17
N PHE A 189 28.76 21.44 16.68
CA PHE A 189 29.30 20.18 16.16
C PHE A 189 28.88 19.94 14.71
N LEU A 190 27.58 20.05 14.39
CA LEU A 190 27.05 19.81 13.05
C LEU A 190 27.61 20.82 12.04
N LEU A 191 27.73 22.10 12.42
CA LEU A 191 28.27 23.15 11.56
C LEU A 191 29.79 23.02 11.36
N SER A 192 30.52 22.48 12.34
CA SER A 192 31.97 22.28 12.25
C SER A 192 32.37 20.93 11.65
N LEU A 193 31.44 20.01 11.45
CA LEU A 193 31.72 18.66 10.99
C LEU A 193 32.20 18.65 9.53
N SER A 194 33.50 18.42 9.33
CA SER A 194 34.05 18.18 7.99
C SER A 194 33.90 16.70 7.62
N VAL A 195 32.94 16.37 6.76
CA VAL A 195 32.67 14.99 6.34
C VAL A 195 33.73 14.50 5.33
N PRO A 196 34.55 13.49 5.65
CA PRO A 196 35.51 12.92 4.71
C PRO A 196 34.81 12.27 3.50
N PRO A 197 35.45 12.21 2.32
CA PRO A 197 34.85 11.64 1.12
C PRO A 197 34.46 10.16 1.30
N GLU A 198 35.27 9.39 2.02
CA GLU A 198 35.02 7.98 2.32
C GLU A 198 33.75 7.80 3.18
N LEU A 199 33.57 8.66 4.17
CA LEU A 199 32.38 8.67 5.03
C LEU A 199 31.13 9.03 4.23
N ARG A 200 31.25 9.99 3.31
CA ARG A 200 30.15 10.38 2.40
C ARG A 200 29.73 9.23 1.49
N GLU A 201 30.70 8.55 0.87
CA GLU A 201 30.42 7.40 0.00
C GLU A 201 29.72 6.27 0.76
N ARG A 202 30.18 6.01 1.99
CA ARG A 202 29.57 5.00 2.86
C ARG A 202 28.14 5.38 3.28
N ALA A 203 27.92 6.63 3.71
CA ALA A 203 26.59 7.14 4.02
C ALA A 203 25.65 7.05 2.80
N ASP A 204 26.14 7.40 1.62
CA ASP A 204 25.36 7.29 0.38
C ASP A 204 25.01 5.83 0.04
N SER A 205 25.94 4.90 0.23
CA SER A 205 25.69 3.46 0.02
C SER A 205 24.62 2.90 0.95
N PHE A 206 24.57 3.38 2.19
CA PHE A 206 23.56 2.99 3.18
C PHE A 206 22.18 3.61 2.91
N LEU A 207 22.14 4.87 2.45
CA LEU A 207 20.87 5.56 2.17
C LEU A 207 20.17 5.08 0.91
N ARG A 208 20.92 4.71 -0.14
CA ARG A 208 20.33 4.36 -1.45
C ARG A 208 19.19 3.33 -1.36
N PRO A 209 19.32 2.19 -0.66
CA PRO A 209 18.22 1.24 -0.52
C PRO A 209 17.00 1.82 0.20
N ILE A 210 17.22 2.66 1.22
CA ILE A 210 16.16 3.31 2.01
C ILE A 210 15.42 4.32 1.13
N GLU A 211 16.15 5.22 0.47
CA GLU A 211 15.61 6.23 -0.45
C GLU A 211 14.90 5.57 -1.64
N ASP A 212 15.40 4.45 -2.17
CA ASP A 212 14.74 3.70 -3.26
C ASP A 212 13.38 3.12 -2.82
N VAL A 213 13.27 2.66 -1.57
CA VAL A 213 12.01 2.16 -1.01
C VAL A 213 11.06 3.33 -0.72
N GLU A 214 11.58 4.41 -0.11
CA GLU A 214 10.80 5.61 0.19
C GLU A 214 10.25 6.25 -1.09
N GLN A 215 11.06 6.36 -2.13
CA GLN A 215 10.66 6.88 -3.44
C GLN A 215 9.58 6.01 -4.07
N LYS A 216 9.69 4.68 -4.03
CA LYS A 216 8.64 3.77 -4.52
C LYS A 216 7.34 3.93 -3.74
N ASN A 217 7.43 4.07 -2.42
CA ASN A 217 6.27 4.30 -1.56
C ASN A 217 5.62 5.65 -1.89
N PHE A 218 6.40 6.72 -2.07
CA PHE A 218 5.88 8.02 -2.48
C PHE A 218 5.22 7.99 -3.85
N ASP A 219 5.83 7.32 -4.83
CA ASP A 219 5.25 7.17 -6.16
C ASP A 219 3.92 6.39 -6.10
N GLN A 220 3.85 5.37 -5.25
CA GLN A 220 2.61 4.63 -4.99
C GLN A 220 1.56 5.51 -4.32
N ILE A 221 1.90 6.23 -3.25
CA ILE A 221 0.99 7.16 -2.54
C ILE A 221 0.48 8.26 -3.49
N ARG A 222 1.37 8.85 -4.30
CA ARG A 222 1.00 9.89 -5.27
C ARG A 222 0.05 9.35 -6.34
N SER A 223 0.27 8.13 -6.81
CA SER A 223 -0.64 7.46 -7.75
C SER A 223 -2.02 7.24 -7.13
N GLN A 224 -2.06 6.84 -5.86
CA GLN A 224 -3.31 6.66 -5.11
C GLN A 224 -4.06 7.98 -4.90
N HIS A 225 -3.37 9.08 -4.59
CA HIS A 225 -4.02 10.38 -4.45
C HIS A 225 -4.63 10.89 -5.77
N GLN A 226 -3.97 10.68 -6.90
CA GLN A 226 -4.51 11.04 -8.21
C GLN A 226 -5.78 10.23 -8.50
N VAL A 227 -5.77 8.93 -8.22
CA VAL A 227 -6.92 8.04 -8.34
C VAL A 227 -8.06 8.47 -7.41
N ALA A 228 -7.75 8.80 -6.15
CA ALA A 228 -8.73 9.25 -5.17
C ALA A 228 -9.47 10.51 -5.60
N SER A 229 -8.79 11.45 -6.29
CA SER A 229 -9.41 12.67 -6.80
C SER A 229 -10.51 12.40 -7.85
N LEU A 230 -10.43 11.27 -8.56
CA LEU A 230 -11.44 10.86 -9.56
C LEU A 230 -12.63 10.14 -8.94
N ASN A 231 -12.52 9.61 -7.73
CA ASN A 231 -13.59 8.82 -7.10
C ASN A 231 -14.86 9.65 -6.85
N TYR A 232 -14.71 10.90 -6.39
CA TYR A 232 -15.86 11.78 -6.15
C TYR A 232 -16.67 12.10 -7.42
N PRO A 233 -16.09 12.68 -8.49
CA PRO A 233 -16.85 12.99 -9.71
C PRO A 233 -17.42 11.73 -10.38
N LEU A 234 -16.71 10.60 -10.31
CA LEU A 234 -17.17 9.33 -10.84
C LEU A 234 -18.39 8.80 -10.06
N THR A 235 -18.39 8.93 -8.74
CA THR A 235 -19.53 8.55 -7.88
C THR A 235 -20.76 9.41 -8.16
N LEU A 236 -20.58 10.73 -8.28
CA LEU A 236 -21.66 11.64 -8.65
C LEU A 236 -22.24 11.31 -10.02
N LEU A 237 -21.36 11.06 -11.01
CA LEU A 237 -21.75 10.65 -12.35
C LEU A 237 -22.53 9.32 -12.31
N GLY A 238 -22.03 8.33 -11.58
CA GLY A 238 -22.68 7.04 -11.40
C GLY A 238 -24.07 7.15 -10.78
N MET A 239 -24.24 8.03 -9.78
CA MET A 239 -25.54 8.30 -9.16
C MET A 239 -26.54 8.88 -10.15
N VAL A 240 -26.15 9.94 -10.87
CA VAL A 240 -27.00 10.58 -11.89
C VAL A 240 -27.38 9.59 -13.00
N LEU A 241 -26.40 8.87 -13.54
CA LEU A 241 -26.64 7.87 -14.59
C LEU A 241 -27.55 6.75 -14.12
N SER A 242 -27.40 6.25 -12.89
CA SER A 242 -28.24 5.19 -12.34
C SER A 242 -29.69 5.64 -12.18
N VAL A 243 -29.93 6.85 -11.68
CA VAL A 243 -31.29 7.39 -11.52
C VAL A 243 -31.95 7.59 -12.88
N VAL A 244 -31.22 8.14 -13.86
CA VAL A 244 -31.73 8.36 -15.22
C VAL A 244 -32.02 7.03 -15.92
N ALA A 245 -31.11 6.05 -15.85
CA ALA A 245 -31.30 4.73 -16.43
C ALA A 245 -32.48 3.99 -15.77
N PHE A 246 -32.59 4.05 -14.44
CA PHE A 246 -33.71 3.47 -13.71
C PHE A 246 -35.04 4.09 -14.10
N GLY A 247 -35.11 5.43 -14.19
CA GLY A 247 -36.29 6.14 -14.67
C GLY A 247 -36.69 5.71 -16.09
N HIS A 248 -35.72 5.55 -16.99
CA HIS A 248 -35.96 5.05 -18.35
C HIS A 248 -36.52 3.62 -18.34
N VAL A 249 -35.97 2.72 -17.50
CA VAL A 249 -36.44 1.34 -17.35
C VAL A 249 -37.89 1.29 -16.82
N LEU A 250 -38.25 2.18 -15.89
CA LEU A 250 -39.62 2.27 -15.36
C LEU A 250 -40.62 2.83 -16.37
N GLN A 251 -40.21 3.83 -17.17
CA GLN A 251 -41.07 4.45 -18.19
C GLN A 251 -41.46 3.46 -19.29
N PHE A 252 -40.54 2.56 -19.66
CA PHE A 252 -40.74 1.62 -20.76
C PHE A 252 -40.78 0.17 -20.27
N ARG A 253 -41.91 -0.22 -19.68
CA ARG A 253 -42.15 -1.61 -19.28
C ARG A 253 -42.62 -2.44 -20.48
N PRO A 254 -41.89 -3.50 -20.89
CA PRO A 254 -42.35 -4.37 -21.95
C PRO A 254 -43.64 -5.10 -21.52
N ASP A 255 -44.71 -4.99 -22.31
CA ASP A 255 -45.99 -5.64 -21.99
C ASP A 255 -45.83 -7.17 -22.02
N PRO A 256 -46.06 -7.88 -20.89
CA PRO A 256 -45.92 -9.32 -20.81
C PRO A 256 -46.95 -10.06 -21.69
N ASN A 257 -48.13 -9.47 -21.94
CA ASN A 257 -49.23 -10.14 -22.62
C ASN A 257 -48.97 -10.35 -24.12
N LEU A 258 -48.29 -9.40 -24.76
CA LEU A 258 -47.91 -9.53 -26.17
C LEU A 258 -46.91 -10.70 -26.42
N ALA A 259 -46.25 -11.26 -25.39
CA ALA A 259 -45.38 -12.44 -25.55
C ALA A 259 -46.18 -13.70 -25.83
N ARG A 260 -47.39 -13.74 -25.28
CA ARG A 260 -48.28 -14.90 -25.33
C ARG A 260 -48.88 -15.10 -26.71
N ASN A 261 -48.98 -14.04 -27.50
CA ASN A 261 -49.69 -14.02 -28.78
C ASN A 261 -48.80 -14.40 -29.99
N GLY A 262 -47.54 -14.80 -29.78
CA GLY A 262 -46.68 -15.32 -30.85
C GLY A 262 -46.22 -14.31 -31.91
N VAL A 263 -46.46 -13.00 -31.71
CA VAL A 263 -45.96 -11.95 -32.61
C VAL A 263 -44.48 -11.70 -32.34
N ILE A 264 -43.61 -12.11 -33.27
CA ILE A 264 -42.14 -12.12 -33.09
C ILE A 264 -41.50 -10.76 -33.43
N LEU A 265 -42.05 -10.05 -34.41
CA LEU A 265 -41.55 -8.75 -34.85
C LEU A 265 -42.46 -7.63 -34.36
N ASN A 266 -41.87 -6.61 -33.73
CA ASN A 266 -42.56 -5.37 -33.39
C ASN A 266 -41.78 -4.18 -33.98
N PRO A 267 -42.06 -3.80 -35.25
CA PRO A 267 -41.34 -2.74 -35.94
C PRO A 267 -41.78 -1.32 -35.52
N ALA A 268 -42.51 -1.16 -34.40
CA ALA A 268 -42.90 0.15 -33.92
C ALA A 268 -41.66 1.03 -33.68
N PRO A 269 -41.61 2.26 -34.23
CA PRO A 269 -40.43 3.12 -34.15
C PRO A 269 -40.05 3.42 -32.69
N ASP A 270 -41.04 3.54 -31.80
CA ASP A 270 -40.84 3.79 -30.37
C ASP A 270 -40.12 2.63 -29.67
N ALA A 271 -40.45 1.39 -30.05
CA ALA A 271 -39.84 0.20 -29.47
C ALA A 271 -38.37 0.07 -29.89
N ILE A 272 -38.04 0.45 -31.13
CA ILE A 272 -36.66 0.48 -31.62
C ILE A 272 -35.86 1.57 -30.90
N GLN A 273 -36.44 2.76 -30.70
CA GLN A 273 -35.79 3.84 -29.96
C GLN A 273 -35.51 3.45 -28.51
N MET A 274 -36.45 2.76 -27.86
CA MET A 274 -36.28 2.23 -26.50
C MET A 274 -35.07 1.29 -26.42
N VAL A 275 -34.95 0.31 -27.34
CA VAL A 275 -33.81 -0.62 -27.36
C VAL A 275 -32.50 0.14 -27.55
N ASN A 276 -32.45 1.10 -28.47
CA ASN A 276 -31.25 1.88 -28.72
C ASN A 276 -30.80 2.64 -27.46
N ARG A 277 -31.74 3.24 -26.72
CA ARG A 277 -31.44 3.93 -25.45
C ARG A 277 -31.00 2.95 -24.36
N CYS A 278 -31.67 1.80 -24.21
CA CYS A 278 -31.25 0.77 -23.25
C CYS A 278 -29.85 0.23 -23.56
N VAL A 279 -29.53 -0.04 -24.83
CA VAL A 279 -28.19 -0.46 -25.24
C VAL A 279 -27.16 0.63 -24.95
N ALA A 280 -27.48 1.90 -25.20
CA ALA A 280 -26.60 3.00 -24.83
C ALA A 280 -26.33 3.05 -23.32
N PHE A 281 -27.36 2.92 -22.48
CA PHE A 281 -27.19 2.83 -21.02
C PHE A 281 -26.35 1.62 -20.59
N VAL A 282 -26.57 0.45 -21.20
CA VAL A 282 -25.76 -0.75 -20.92
C VAL A 282 -24.29 -0.49 -21.22
N ILE A 283 -23.96 0.13 -22.36
CA ILE A 283 -22.58 0.47 -22.71
C ILE A 283 -21.98 1.45 -21.70
N VAL A 284 -22.68 2.54 -21.38
CA VAL A 284 -22.19 3.59 -20.47
C VAL A 284 -22.01 3.06 -19.04
N LEU A 285 -23.02 2.36 -18.49
CA LEU A 285 -22.96 1.80 -17.14
C LEU A 285 -21.92 0.69 -17.02
N SER A 286 -21.75 -0.15 -18.07
CA SER A 286 -20.70 -1.17 -18.07
C SER A 286 -19.30 -0.55 -18.19
N GLY A 287 -19.16 0.57 -18.90
CA GLY A 287 -17.92 1.34 -18.94
C GLY A 287 -17.57 1.95 -17.57
N LEU A 288 -18.57 2.47 -16.86
CA LEU A 288 -18.39 2.99 -15.50
C LEU A 288 -17.97 1.88 -14.51
N ASP A 289 -18.64 0.73 -14.58
CA ASP A 289 -18.30 -0.48 -13.81
C ASP A 289 -16.87 -0.98 -14.13
N LEU A 290 -16.42 -0.88 -15.38
CA LEU A 290 -15.03 -1.16 -15.76
C LEU A 290 -14.05 -0.18 -15.12
N ILE A 291 -14.36 1.12 -15.11
CA ILE A 291 -13.52 2.13 -14.46
C ILE A 291 -13.37 1.81 -12.96
N TRP A 292 -14.47 1.53 -12.25
CA TRP A 292 -14.37 1.13 -10.83
C TRP A 292 -13.60 -0.17 -10.62
N THR A 293 -13.71 -1.13 -11.54
CA THR A 293 -12.91 -2.36 -11.49
C THR A 293 -11.42 -2.03 -11.55
N ILE A 294 -11.01 -1.10 -12.41
CA ILE A 294 -9.61 -0.65 -12.54
C ILE A 294 -9.16 0.10 -11.28
N LEU A 295 -9.99 1.01 -10.76
CA LEU A 295 -9.64 1.80 -9.56
C LEU A 295 -9.51 0.90 -8.32
N ALA A 296 -10.40 -0.07 -8.16
CA ALA A 296 -10.34 -1.04 -7.06
C ALA A 296 -9.13 -1.99 -7.17
N TRP A 297 -8.68 -2.29 -8.40
CA TRP A 297 -7.42 -3.02 -8.59
C TRP A 297 -6.21 -2.16 -8.20
N GLN A 298 -6.17 -0.89 -8.62
CA GLN A 298 -5.08 0.04 -8.28
C GLN A 298 -4.97 0.33 -6.78
N SER A 299 -6.06 0.24 -6.02
CA SER A 299 -6.02 0.40 -4.56
C SER A 299 -5.47 -0.81 -3.82
N GLY A 300 -5.19 -1.93 -4.52
CA GLY A 300 -4.72 -3.17 -3.90
C GLY A 300 -5.76 -3.84 -2.99
N GLN A 301 -7.02 -3.40 -3.04
CA GLN A 301 -8.10 -3.89 -2.15
C GLN A 301 -8.77 -5.18 -2.65
N MET A 302 -8.41 -5.68 -3.84
CA MET A 302 -8.99 -6.90 -4.39
C MET A 302 -8.19 -8.13 -3.94
N ARG A 303 -8.68 -8.81 -2.90
CA ARG A 303 -8.26 -10.16 -2.54
C ARG A 303 -9.30 -11.15 -3.09
N GLU A 304 -8.91 -12.05 -3.98
CA GLU A 304 -9.86 -12.98 -4.59
C GLU A 304 -10.19 -14.17 -3.69
N LEU A 305 -11.48 -14.54 -3.69
CA LEU A 305 -12.00 -15.71 -2.98
C LEU A 305 -12.21 -16.92 -3.90
N ASN A 306 -12.06 -16.77 -5.22
CA ASN A 306 -12.36 -17.85 -6.17
C ASN A 306 -11.07 -18.48 -6.74
N PRO A 307 -10.76 -19.75 -6.42
CA PRO A 307 -9.55 -20.40 -6.89
C PRO A 307 -9.50 -20.62 -8.42
N PHE A 308 -10.62 -20.49 -9.14
CA PHE A 308 -10.64 -20.56 -10.61
C PHE A 308 -10.38 -19.21 -11.27
N ALA A 309 -10.60 -18.10 -10.57
CA ALA A 309 -10.36 -16.76 -11.09
C ALA A 309 -8.95 -16.27 -10.76
N SER A 310 -8.25 -16.90 -9.80
CA SER A 310 -6.90 -16.50 -9.39
C SER A 310 -5.88 -16.46 -10.53
N GLY A 311 -5.92 -17.44 -11.44
CA GLY A 311 -5.05 -17.46 -12.61
C GLY A 311 -5.37 -16.38 -13.66
N LEU A 312 -6.51 -15.69 -13.54
CA LEU A 312 -6.90 -14.57 -14.39
C LEU A 312 -6.64 -13.21 -13.72
N ILE A 313 -6.41 -13.16 -12.39
CA ILE A 313 -6.09 -11.91 -11.66
C ILE A 313 -4.70 -11.42 -11.97
N ASP A 314 -3.75 -12.35 -12.11
CA ASP A 314 -2.33 -12.01 -12.26
C ASP A 314 -2.11 -11.05 -13.44
N ASP A 315 -3.06 -11.04 -14.39
CA ASP A 315 -3.16 -10.02 -15.42
C ASP A 315 -4.49 -9.23 -15.36
N PRO A 316 -4.52 -8.04 -14.71
CA PRO A 316 -5.69 -7.16 -14.70
C PRO A 316 -6.11 -6.72 -16.11
N VAL A 317 -5.17 -6.71 -17.07
CA VAL A 317 -5.46 -6.37 -18.47
C VAL A 317 -6.33 -7.45 -19.09
N ALA A 318 -6.12 -8.72 -18.75
CA ALA A 318 -6.94 -9.82 -19.23
C ALA A 318 -8.40 -9.68 -18.76
N LEU A 319 -8.62 -9.32 -17.49
CA LEU A 319 -9.96 -9.11 -16.94
C LEU A 319 -10.67 -7.91 -17.60
N VAL A 320 -9.96 -6.79 -17.74
CA VAL A 320 -10.47 -5.59 -18.44
C VAL A 320 -10.82 -5.92 -19.90
N ALA A 321 -9.93 -6.60 -20.61
CA ALA A 321 -10.13 -6.98 -22.00
C ALA A 321 -11.31 -7.94 -22.15
N PHE A 322 -11.42 -8.95 -21.29
CA PHE A 322 -12.52 -9.90 -21.29
C PHE A 322 -13.88 -9.20 -21.10
N LYS A 323 -13.99 -8.32 -20.10
CA LYS A 323 -15.22 -7.57 -19.81
C LYS A 323 -15.58 -6.60 -20.94
N ALA A 324 -14.59 -5.94 -21.54
CA ALA A 324 -14.78 -5.08 -22.70
C ALA A 324 -15.30 -5.86 -23.92
N ILE A 325 -14.69 -7.00 -24.24
CA ILE A 325 -15.09 -7.86 -25.36
C ILE A 325 -16.50 -8.43 -25.13
N ALA A 326 -16.77 -8.96 -23.94
CA ALA A 326 -18.09 -9.51 -23.61
C ALA A 326 -19.19 -8.45 -23.72
N THR A 327 -18.95 -7.26 -23.18
CA THR A 327 -19.87 -6.11 -23.29
C THR A 327 -20.08 -5.69 -24.75
N ALA A 328 -19.00 -5.59 -25.54
CA ALA A 328 -19.08 -5.19 -26.94
C ALA A 328 -19.87 -6.20 -27.78
N ILE A 329 -19.66 -7.51 -27.56
CA ILE A 329 -20.41 -8.57 -28.25
C ILE A 329 -21.89 -8.51 -27.86
N ALA A 330 -22.21 -8.39 -26.57
CA ALA A 330 -23.59 -8.30 -26.10
C ALA A 330 -24.32 -7.08 -26.64
N ALA A 331 -23.69 -5.90 -26.58
CA ALA A 331 -24.25 -4.66 -27.12
C ALA A 331 -24.46 -4.76 -28.63
N SER A 332 -23.50 -5.32 -29.37
CA SER A 332 -23.60 -5.52 -30.82
C SER A 332 -24.76 -6.47 -31.17
N LEU A 333 -24.89 -7.59 -30.45
CA LEU A 333 -26.00 -8.54 -30.67
C LEU A 333 -27.36 -7.90 -30.39
N LEU A 334 -27.51 -7.17 -29.28
CA LEU A 334 -28.75 -6.46 -28.96
C LEU A 334 -29.09 -5.40 -30.01
N TYR A 335 -28.08 -4.68 -30.51
CA TYR A 335 -28.27 -3.66 -31.53
C TYR A 335 -28.69 -4.26 -32.89
N LEU A 336 -28.09 -5.37 -33.30
CA LEU A 336 -28.45 -6.08 -34.53
C LEU A 336 -29.85 -6.71 -34.42
N LEU A 337 -30.20 -7.24 -33.25
CA LEU A 337 -31.49 -7.90 -33.00
C LEU A 337 -32.59 -6.93 -32.52
N ARG A 338 -32.38 -5.60 -32.58
CA ARG A 338 -33.32 -4.60 -32.01
C ARG A 338 -34.75 -4.65 -32.55
N GLN A 339 -34.97 -5.26 -33.70
CA GLN A 339 -36.30 -5.45 -34.31
C GLN A 339 -37.10 -6.59 -33.66
N TYR A 340 -36.42 -7.49 -32.92
CA TYR A 340 -37.03 -8.63 -32.25
C TYR A 340 -37.52 -8.24 -30.86
N ARG A 341 -38.73 -8.69 -30.53
CA ARG A 341 -39.35 -8.48 -29.22
C ARG A 341 -38.52 -9.04 -28.06
N GLN A 342 -37.85 -10.18 -28.28
CA GLN A 342 -36.98 -10.79 -27.28
C GLN A 342 -35.79 -9.87 -26.95
N ALA A 343 -35.21 -9.21 -27.94
CA ALA A 343 -34.13 -8.25 -27.71
C ALA A 343 -34.60 -7.04 -26.89
N GLN A 344 -35.86 -6.61 -27.05
CA GLN A 344 -36.46 -5.57 -26.19
C GLN A 344 -36.49 -6.00 -24.72
N GLN A 345 -36.95 -7.22 -24.43
CA GLN A 345 -36.99 -7.74 -23.07
C GLN A 345 -35.57 -7.94 -22.49
N VAL A 346 -34.65 -8.50 -23.26
CA VAL A 346 -33.26 -8.71 -22.82
C VAL A 346 -32.56 -7.37 -22.57
N SER A 347 -32.68 -6.40 -23.48
CA SER A 347 -32.07 -5.07 -23.30
C SER A 347 -32.61 -4.34 -22.07
N TRP A 348 -33.91 -4.49 -21.78
CA TRP A 348 -34.54 -3.95 -20.58
C TRP A 348 -33.97 -4.60 -19.30
N TRP A 349 -33.90 -5.93 -19.25
CA TRP A 349 -33.32 -6.66 -18.11
C TRP A 349 -31.84 -6.37 -17.92
N MET A 350 -31.07 -6.31 -18.99
CA MET A 350 -29.64 -5.97 -18.95
C MET A 350 -29.42 -4.56 -18.42
N CYS A 351 -30.22 -3.58 -18.87
CA CYS A 351 -30.14 -2.21 -18.38
C CYS A 351 -30.45 -2.15 -16.88
N LEU A 352 -31.47 -2.87 -16.41
CA LEU A 352 -31.79 -2.97 -14.98
C LEU A 352 -30.64 -3.58 -14.17
N LEU A 353 -30.06 -4.68 -14.66
CA LEU A 353 -28.95 -5.37 -14.01
C LEU A 353 -27.70 -4.47 -13.89
N CYS A 354 -27.30 -3.79 -14.98
CA CYS A 354 -26.19 -2.82 -14.95
C CYS A 354 -26.46 -1.69 -13.96
N THR A 355 -27.72 -1.23 -13.85
CA THR A 355 -28.11 -0.20 -12.88
C THR A 355 -27.95 -0.68 -11.44
N ILE A 356 -28.38 -1.92 -11.13
CA ILE A 356 -28.22 -2.53 -9.80
C ILE A 356 -26.73 -2.69 -9.44
N LEU A 357 -25.90 -3.17 -10.37
CA LEU A 357 -24.45 -3.27 -10.18
C LEU A 357 -23.81 -1.91 -9.92
N THR A 358 -24.26 -0.87 -10.63
CA THR A 358 -23.80 0.50 -10.42
C THR A 358 -24.15 1.00 -9.01
N PHE A 359 -25.39 0.78 -8.55
CA PHE A 359 -25.77 1.11 -7.17
C PHE A 359 -24.93 0.38 -6.13
N ARG A 360 -24.61 -0.89 -6.36
CA ARG A 360 -23.74 -1.64 -5.45
C ARG A 360 -22.36 -0.96 -5.31
N TRP A 361 -21.75 -0.56 -6.42
CA TRP A 361 -20.47 0.17 -6.37
C TRP A 361 -20.58 1.52 -5.67
N LEU A 362 -21.68 2.25 -5.85
CA LEU A 362 -21.91 3.50 -5.13
C LEU A 362 -22.00 3.28 -3.61
N ILE A 363 -22.69 2.22 -3.17
CA ILE A 363 -22.77 1.85 -1.75
C ILE A 363 -21.38 1.48 -1.23
N PHE A 364 -20.64 0.64 -1.95
CA PHE A 364 -19.26 0.27 -1.59
C PHE A 364 -18.39 1.52 -1.42
N ASN A 365 -18.33 2.39 -2.44
CA ASN A 365 -17.55 3.62 -2.40
C ASN A 365 -17.98 4.56 -1.26
N SER A 366 -19.27 4.60 -0.91
CA SER A 366 -19.74 5.42 0.22
C SER A 366 -19.28 4.92 1.59
N MET A 367 -19.02 3.62 1.74
CA MET A 367 -18.50 3.04 3.00
C MET A 367 -17.01 3.32 3.20
N PHE A 368 -16.23 3.49 2.13
CA PHE A 368 -14.78 3.75 2.23
C PHE A 368 -14.41 5.23 2.22
N MET A 369 -15.36 6.14 1.97
CA MET A 369 -15.13 7.59 2.01
C MET A 369 -15.49 8.25 3.35
N SER A 370 -16.04 7.48 4.31
CA SER A 370 -16.26 7.92 5.70
C SER A 370 -15.07 7.55 6.57
#